data_AF-A0A7Y3MDL5-F1
#
_entry.id   AF-A0A7Y3MDL5-F1
#
_cell.length_a   1.000
_cell.length_b   1.000
_cell.length_c   1.000
_cell.angle_alpha   90.00
_cell.angle_beta   90.00
_cell.angle_gamma   90.00
#
_symmetry.space_group_name_H-M   'P 1'
#
loop_
_entity.id
_entity.type
_entity.pdbx_description
1 polymer ?
#
loop_
_entity_poly.entity_id
_entity_poly.type
_entity_poly.pdbx_seq_one_letter_code
_entity_poly.pdbx_strand_id
1 'polypeptide(L)'
;GATLGAVPAVEDYFSRIREICDRHDVLLILDEVMAGRGRTGAWFGFEQEAIRPDIVTVAKGLGGGYQAIGATICRPHIHDAIVEGSGFFEHGHTYIGHATACAAALAVARVIEQQQLLDAVQSTGQQLKHGLDALLTEHPRVGDIRGRGLFLGIELVADRTTRKPINGRLGLPARIKKEAMKNGLIVYPGGGTADGIDGAHVLLAPPFTYSASHVDELLNKLGRTLNGVSYE
;
A
#
# COMPACT_ATOMS: atom_id res chain seq x y z
N GLY A 1 -0.66 3.82 2.61
CA GLY A 1 -1.80 2.90 2.75
C GLY A 1 -2.87 3.20 1.71
N ALA A 2 -4.05 2.54 1.78
CA ALA A 2 -5.13 2.72 0.81
C ALA A 2 -5.86 4.06 0.95
N THR A 3 -6.04 4.57 2.16
CA THR A 3 -6.88 5.76 2.45
C THR A 3 -6.50 6.99 1.62
N LEU A 4 -5.19 7.24 1.46
CA LEU A 4 -4.67 8.36 0.68
C LEU A 4 -4.29 7.97 -0.77
N GLY A 5 -4.52 6.73 -1.17
CA GLY A 5 -4.11 6.24 -2.49
C GLY A 5 -2.60 6.10 -2.64
N ALA A 6 -1.96 5.28 -1.79
CA ALA A 6 -0.53 4.94 -1.88
C ALA A 6 0.44 6.13 -1.93
N VAL A 7 0.16 7.17 -1.12
CA VAL A 7 1.08 8.31 -0.96
C VAL A 7 2.40 7.85 -0.31
N PRO A 8 3.54 7.96 -1.01
CA PRO A 8 4.85 7.82 -0.38
C PRO A 8 5.12 9.04 0.50
N ALA A 9 5.94 8.87 1.53
CA ALA A 9 6.43 10.02 2.27
C ALA A 9 7.32 10.89 1.37
N VAL A 10 7.32 12.20 1.65
CA VAL A 10 8.32 13.11 1.07
C VAL A 10 9.70 12.78 1.60
N GLU A 11 10.74 13.19 0.87
CA GLU A 11 12.13 13.01 1.27
C GLU A 11 12.36 13.53 2.71
N ASP A 12 13.20 12.81 3.46
CA ASP A 12 13.55 13.06 4.87
C ASP A 12 12.42 13.04 5.90
N TYR A 13 11.16 12.82 5.51
CA TYR A 13 10.03 12.79 6.46
C TYR A 13 10.27 11.77 7.58
N PHE A 14 10.55 10.51 7.23
CA PHE A 14 10.74 9.47 8.24
C PHE A 14 12.00 9.67 9.08
N SER A 15 13.09 10.15 8.47
CA SER A 15 14.31 10.53 9.20
C SER A 15 14.01 11.59 10.25
N ARG A 16 13.22 12.62 9.88
CA ARG A 16 12.83 13.68 10.80
C ARG A 16 11.89 13.19 11.91
N ILE A 17 10.94 12.32 11.59
CA ILE A 17 10.06 11.70 12.58
C ILE A 17 10.88 10.84 13.57
N ARG A 18 11.84 10.06 13.07
CA ARG A 18 12.73 9.25 13.91
C ARG A 18 13.51 10.13 14.90
N GLU A 19 14.11 11.23 14.42
CA GLU A 19 14.83 12.18 15.28
C GLU A 19 13.94 12.79 16.36
N ILE A 20 12.70 13.13 16.03
CA ILE A 20 11.72 13.66 17.00
C ILE A 20 11.39 12.60 18.05
N CYS A 21 11.11 11.37 17.63
CA CYS A 21 10.84 10.26 18.53
C CYS A 21 12.02 10.01 19.49
N ASP A 22 13.26 10.02 18.99
CA ASP A 22 14.46 9.83 19.80
C ASP A 22 14.67 10.96 20.80
N ARG A 23 14.46 12.21 20.37
CA ARG A 23 14.61 13.40 21.22
C ARG A 23 13.63 13.42 22.39
N HIS A 24 12.42 12.90 22.18
CA HIS A 24 11.33 12.97 23.13
C HIS A 24 11.07 11.66 23.87
N ASP A 25 11.92 10.65 23.68
CA ASP A 25 11.76 9.31 24.25
C ASP A 25 10.37 8.71 23.95
N VAL A 26 9.95 8.82 22.69
CA VAL A 26 8.68 8.30 22.18
C VAL A 26 8.96 7.13 21.23
N LEU A 27 8.26 6.02 21.41
CA LEU A 27 8.38 4.88 20.51
C LEU A 27 7.82 5.20 19.12
N LEU A 28 8.58 4.86 18.08
CA LEU A 28 8.11 4.90 16.70
C LEU A 28 7.46 3.57 16.32
N ILE A 29 6.18 3.64 15.99
CA ILE A 29 5.41 2.50 15.48
C ILE A 29 5.13 2.73 14.00
N LEU A 30 5.54 1.78 13.15
CA LEU A 30 5.20 1.81 11.72
C LEU A 30 4.19 0.73 11.38
N ASP A 31 3.07 1.17 10.80
CA ASP A 31 2.05 0.29 10.25
C ASP A 31 2.43 -0.17 8.85
N GLU A 32 2.92 -1.40 8.79
CA GLU A 32 3.35 -2.09 7.57
C GLU A 32 2.29 -3.09 7.08
N VAL A 33 1.04 -3.00 7.56
CA VAL A 33 -0.02 -3.94 7.22
C VAL A 33 -0.30 -3.96 5.72
N MET A 34 -0.26 -2.81 5.04
CA MET A 34 -0.45 -2.74 3.58
C MET A 34 0.87 -2.66 2.80
N ALA A 35 1.79 -1.81 3.23
CA ALA A 35 3.00 -1.49 2.48
C ALA A 35 4.10 -2.54 2.65
N GLY A 36 4.09 -3.26 3.77
CA GLY A 36 5.11 -4.23 4.10
C GLY A 36 4.86 -5.58 3.46
N ARG A 37 5.71 -6.53 3.87
CA ARG A 37 5.75 -7.91 3.38
C ARG A 37 5.84 -8.00 1.86
N GLY A 38 6.60 -7.09 1.24
CA GLY A 38 6.96 -7.17 -0.18
C GLY A 38 6.22 -6.22 -1.11
N ARG A 39 5.15 -5.55 -0.67
CA ARG A 39 4.28 -4.77 -1.55
C ARG A 39 4.98 -3.62 -2.27
N THR A 40 5.95 -2.99 -1.64
CA THR A 40 6.77 -1.91 -2.22
C THR A 40 8.06 -2.40 -2.89
N GLY A 41 8.27 -3.71 -2.98
CA GLY A 41 9.50 -4.32 -3.48
C GLY A 41 10.57 -4.55 -2.40
N ALA A 42 10.26 -4.30 -1.14
CA ALA A 42 11.11 -4.58 0.03
C ALA A 42 10.30 -5.34 1.09
N TRP A 43 10.95 -6.02 2.03
CA TRP A 43 10.23 -6.78 3.06
C TRP A 43 9.42 -5.87 3.98
N PHE A 44 9.93 -4.66 4.22
CA PHE A 44 9.20 -3.59 4.87
C PHE A 44 9.38 -2.30 4.07
N GLY A 45 8.34 -1.48 3.98
CA GLY A 45 8.42 -0.19 3.29
C GLY A 45 9.49 0.72 3.89
N PHE A 46 9.65 0.70 5.22
CA PHE A 46 10.65 1.52 5.93
C PHE A 46 12.11 1.17 5.59
N GLU A 47 12.40 -0.01 5.02
CA GLU A 47 13.77 -0.34 4.56
C GLU A 47 14.27 0.64 3.50
N GLN A 48 13.34 1.28 2.77
CA GLN A 48 13.63 2.29 1.76
C GLN A 48 13.74 3.71 2.35
N GLU A 49 13.50 3.87 3.66
CA GLU A 49 13.45 5.18 4.35
C GLU A 49 14.68 5.42 5.23
N ALA A 50 15.66 4.51 5.21
CA ALA A 50 16.90 4.59 6.00
C ALA A 50 16.71 4.76 7.52
N ILE A 51 15.54 4.43 8.04
CA ILE A 51 15.23 4.46 9.49
C ILE A 51 14.91 3.06 9.99
N ARG A 52 14.82 2.94 11.31
CA ARG A 52 14.31 1.74 11.96
C ARG A 52 13.28 2.10 13.04
N PRO A 53 12.08 1.52 13.00
CA PRO A 53 11.08 1.71 14.04
C PRO A 53 11.39 0.88 15.29
N ASP A 54 10.66 1.18 16.35
CA ASP A 54 10.68 0.42 17.60
C ASP A 54 9.67 -0.73 17.57
N ILE A 55 8.52 -0.49 16.92
CA ILE A 55 7.48 -1.49 16.71
C ILE A 55 7.03 -1.45 15.24
N VAL A 56 6.76 -2.63 14.68
CA VAL A 56 6.17 -2.79 13.34
C VAL A 56 4.93 -3.66 13.45
N THR A 57 3.83 -3.23 12.84
CA THR A 57 2.64 -4.07 12.68
C THR A 57 2.56 -4.61 11.26
N VAL A 58 2.31 -5.91 11.13
CA VAL A 58 2.15 -6.59 9.84
C VAL A 58 0.93 -7.50 9.86
N ALA A 59 0.25 -7.63 8.72
CA ALA A 59 -0.81 -8.60 8.47
C ALA A 59 -0.91 -8.79 6.95
N LYS A 60 -2.11 -8.95 6.38
CA LYS A 60 -2.38 -9.03 4.92
C LYS A 60 -1.36 -9.90 4.16
N GLY A 61 -0.33 -9.28 3.55
CA GLY A 61 0.73 -9.95 2.81
C GLY A 61 1.50 -10.98 3.64
N LEU A 62 1.53 -10.85 4.97
CA LEU A 62 2.10 -11.85 5.88
C LEU A 62 1.51 -13.25 5.66
N GLY A 63 0.18 -13.35 5.59
CA GLY A 63 -0.52 -14.61 5.34
C GLY A 63 -0.88 -14.85 3.87
N GLY A 64 -0.53 -13.92 2.97
CA GLY A 64 -0.88 -13.97 1.55
C GLY A 64 -2.39 -14.07 1.25
N GLY A 65 -3.26 -13.80 2.25
CA GLY A 65 -4.70 -14.05 2.17
C GLY A 65 -5.14 -15.51 2.37
N TYR A 66 -4.22 -16.46 2.58
CA TYR A 66 -4.54 -17.88 2.77
C TYR A 66 -5.06 -18.19 4.18
N GLN A 67 -4.54 -17.49 5.19
CA GLN A 67 -5.01 -17.55 6.57
C GLN A 67 -4.94 -16.17 7.22
N ALA A 68 -5.86 -15.91 8.14
CA ALA A 68 -5.87 -14.68 8.91
C ALA A 68 -4.71 -14.70 9.92
N ILE A 69 -3.76 -13.78 9.75
CA ILE A 69 -2.63 -13.60 10.64
C ILE A 69 -2.20 -12.13 10.66
N GLY A 70 -1.88 -11.66 11.86
CA GLY A 70 -1.17 -10.41 12.10
C GLY A 70 -0.07 -10.64 13.12
N ALA A 71 0.93 -9.78 13.11
CA ALA A 71 2.01 -9.78 14.08
C ALA A 71 2.41 -8.36 14.44
N THR A 72 2.76 -8.17 15.71
CA THR A 72 3.45 -7.00 16.21
C THR A 72 4.88 -7.41 16.50
N ILE A 73 5.83 -6.79 15.83
CA ILE A 73 7.26 -7.05 15.94
C ILE A 73 7.85 -5.88 16.70
N CYS A 74 8.60 -6.13 17.77
CA CYS A 74 9.22 -5.08 18.57
C CYS A 74 10.74 -5.28 18.66
N ARG A 75 11.45 -4.19 18.95
CA ARG A 75 12.87 -4.23 19.30
C ARG A 75 13.10 -4.90 20.66
N PRO A 76 14.29 -5.50 20.89
CA PRO A 76 14.62 -6.17 22.15
C PRO A 76 14.36 -5.31 23.40
N HIS A 77 14.73 -4.03 23.39
CA HIS A 77 14.56 -3.17 24.58
C HIS A 77 13.11 -3.07 25.09
N ILE A 78 12.10 -3.22 24.21
CA ILE A 78 10.69 -3.22 24.62
C ILE A 78 10.33 -4.52 25.32
N HIS A 79 10.79 -5.64 24.75
CA HIS A 79 10.64 -6.95 25.38
C HIS A 79 11.36 -6.98 26.74
N ASP A 80 12.60 -6.50 26.79
CA ASP A 80 13.43 -6.52 27.99
C ASP A 80 12.82 -5.65 29.10
N ALA A 81 12.26 -4.48 28.76
CA ALA A 81 11.53 -3.64 29.72
C ALA A 81 10.34 -4.37 30.37
N ILE A 82 9.64 -5.26 29.64
CA ILE A 82 8.56 -6.07 30.21
C ILE A 82 9.14 -7.16 31.10
N VAL A 83 10.17 -7.88 30.64
CA VAL A 83 10.80 -8.98 31.37
C VAL A 83 11.43 -8.51 32.68
N GLU A 84 12.17 -7.40 32.64
CA GLU A 84 12.87 -6.81 33.79
C GLU A 84 11.94 -6.00 34.71
N GLY A 85 10.86 -5.46 34.15
CA GLY A 85 9.85 -4.69 34.87
C GLY A 85 8.82 -5.58 35.53
N SER A 86 7.68 -5.78 34.86
CA SER A 86 6.56 -6.56 35.42
C SER A 86 6.81 -8.07 35.42
N GLY A 87 7.71 -8.57 34.58
CA GLY A 87 7.92 -10.00 34.33
C GLY A 87 6.73 -10.71 33.68
N PHE A 88 5.66 -9.97 33.36
CA PHE A 88 4.39 -10.51 32.88
C PHE A 88 3.71 -9.56 31.90
N PHE A 89 3.19 -10.12 30.80
CA PHE A 89 2.47 -9.39 29.75
C PHE A 89 1.01 -9.87 29.72
N GLU A 90 0.12 -9.13 30.38
CA GLU A 90 -1.31 -9.44 30.45
C GLU A 90 -2.05 -9.04 29.17
N HIS A 91 -1.70 -9.71 28.07
CA HIS A 91 -2.32 -9.50 26.78
C HIS A 91 -2.26 -10.78 25.94
N GLY A 92 -3.34 -11.05 25.21
CA GLY A 92 -3.41 -12.20 24.33
C GLY A 92 -4.77 -12.35 23.67
N HIS A 93 -4.82 -13.25 22.71
CA HIS A 93 -6.05 -13.66 22.04
C HIS A 93 -6.13 -15.19 22.07
N THR A 94 -7.34 -15.76 22.02
CA THR A 94 -7.54 -17.21 21.98
C THR A 94 -6.73 -17.90 20.89
N TYR A 95 -6.50 -17.21 19.76
CA TYR A 95 -5.78 -17.73 18.60
C TYR A 95 -4.36 -17.15 18.43
N ILE A 96 -3.78 -16.56 19.47
CA ILE A 96 -2.38 -16.12 19.41
C ILE A 96 -1.48 -17.32 19.10
N GLY A 97 -0.61 -17.19 18.09
CA GLY A 97 0.27 -18.29 17.66
C GLY A 97 -0.45 -19.47 16.99
N HIS A 98 -1.65 -19.28 16.42
CA HIS A 98 -2.40 -20.35 15.74
C HIS A 98 -1.53 -21.09 14.69
N ALA A 99 -1.25 -22.37 14.92
CA ALA A 99 -0.27 -23.14 14.15
C ALA A 99 -0.51 -23.12 12.63
N THR A 100 -1.76 -23.30 12.17
CA THR A 100 -2.09 -23.25 10.73
C THR A 100 -1.85 -21.88 10.12
N ALA A 101 -2.12 -20.80 10.85
CA ALA A 101 -1.89 -19.44 10.37
C ALA A 101 -0.38 -19.16 10.26
N CYS A 102 0.40 -19.57 11.26
CA CYS A 102 1.87 -19.50 11.24
C CYS A 102 2.47 -20.32 10.08
N ALA A 103 1.98 -21.54 9.85
CA ALA A 103 2.44 -22.40 8.76
C ALA A 103 2.15 -21.77 7.38
N ALA A 104 0.96 -21.20 7.19
CA ALA A 104 0.61 -20.48 5.96
C ALA A 104 1.51 -19.26 5.74
N ALA A 105 1.74 -18.45 6.79
CA ALA A 105 2.63 -17.29 6.70
C ALA A 105 4.07 -17.67 6.35
N LEU A 106 4.59 -18.74 6.94
CA LEU A 106 5.92 -19.27 6.62
C LEU A 106 5.99 -19.76 5.16
N ALA A 107 4.96 -20.45 4.67
CA ALA A 107 4.90 -20.89 3.28
C ALA A 107 4.88 -19.70 2.31
N VAL A 108 4.11 -18.66 2.60
CA VAL A 108 4.08 -17.42 1.80
C VAL A 108 5.44 -16.73 1.77
N ALA A 109 6.09 -16.58 2.93
CA ALA A 109 7.43 -15.99 3.00
C ALA A 109 8.45 -16.79 2.16
N ARG A 110 8.43 -18.12 2.27
CA ARG A 110 9.30 -19.00 1.48
C ARG A 110 9.07 -18.86 -0.02
N VAL A 111 7.81 -18.76 -0.46
CA VAL A 111 7.50 -18.56 -1.89
C VAL A 111 8.02 -17.21 -2.38
N ILE A 112 7.86 -16.15 -1.58
CA ILE A 112 8.39 -14.81 -1.92
C ILE A 112 9.91 -14.86 -2.11
N GLU A 113 10.64 -15.55 -1.23
CA GLU A 113 12.09 -15.72 -1.32
C GLU A 113 12.50 -16.59 -2.52
N GLN A 114 11.94 -17.81 -2.60
CA GLN A 114 12.34 -18.82 -3.58
C GLN A 114 12.07 -18.40 -5.03
N GLN A 115 10.99 -17.65 -5.25
CA GLN A 115 10.63 -17.15 -6.58
C GLN A 115 11.09 -15.71 -6.82
N GLN A 116 11.89 -15.13 -5.91
CA GLN A 116 12.42 -13.77 -6.02
C GLN A 116 11.32 -12.73 -6.31
N LEU A 117 10.18 -12.87 -5.65
CA LEU A 117 8.99 -12.06 -5.98
C LEU A 117 9.20 -10.57 -5.67
N LEU A 118 10.13 -10.21 -4.77
CA LEU A 118 10.43 -8.81 -4.51
C LEU A 118 11.09 -8.12 -5.71
N ASP A 119 12.00 -8.82 -6.40
CA ASP A 119 12.64 -8.32 -7.63
C ASP A 119 11.59 -8.18 -8.76
N ALA A 120 10.66 -9.14 -8.83
CA ALA A 120 9.51 -9.06 -9.74
C ALA A 120 8.59 -7.87 -9.41
N VAL A 121 8.32 -7.61 -8.14
CA VAL A 121 7.52 -6.45 -7.70
C VAL A 121 8.20 -5.13 -8.09
N GLN A 122 9.52 -5.03 -7.94
CA GLN A 122 10.27 -3.84 -8.33
C GLN A 122 10.23 -3.63 -9.86
N SER A 123 10.61 -4.66 -10.62
CA SER A 123 10.69 -4.58 -12.09
C SER A 123 9.31 -4.38 -12.74
N THR A 124 8.32 -5.23 -12.42
CA THR A 124 6.96 -5.10 -12.95
C THR A 124 6.27 -3.84 -12.43
N GLY A 125 6.56 -3.42 -11.19
CA GLY A 125 6.09 -2.13 -10.65
C GLY A 125 6.59 -0.93 -11.43
N GLN A 126 7.87 -0.93 -11.81
CA GLN A 126 8.45 0.11 -12.66
C GLN A 126 7.83 0.11 -14.07
N GLN A 127 7.64 -1.07 -14.67
CA GLN A 127 6.96 -1.20 -15.96
C GLN A 127 5.53 -0.65 -15.90
N LEU A 128 4.76 -1.02 -14.88
CA LEU A 128 3.41 -0.52 -14.66
C LEU A 128 3.39 1.00 -14.47
N LYS A 129 4.30 1.55 -13.65
CA LYS A 129 4.39 3.00 -13.43
C LYS A 129 4.70 3.75 -14.72
N HIS A 130 5.67 3.28 -15.50
CA HIS A 130 6.02 3.87 -16.79
C HIS A 130 4.85 3.82 -17.78
N GLY A 131 4.15 2.68 -17.86
CA GLY A 131 2.98 2.54 -18.71
C GLY A 131 1.81 3.41 -18.27
N LEU A 132 1.59 3.58 -16.96
CA LEU A 132 0.60 4.52 -16.43
C LEU A 132 0.94 5.96 -16.79
N ASP A 133 2.20 6.35 -16.64
CA ASP A 133 2.66 7.68 -17.02
C ASP A 133 2.42 7.90 -18.51
N ALA A 134 2.89 7.00 -19.39
CA ALA A 134 2.67 7.11 -20.83
C ALA A 134 1.17 7.16 -21.22
N LEU A 135 0.33 6.33 -20.61
CA LEU A 135 -1.11 6.27 -20.90
C LEU A 135 -1.87 7.52 -20.44
N LEU A 136 -1.48 8.10 -19.30
CA LEU A 136 -2.26 9.12 -18.60
C LEU A 136 -1.60 10.50 -18.61
N THR A 137 -0.45 10.66 -19.25
CA THR A 137 0.32 11.92 -19.34
C THR A 137 -0.55 13.10 -19.76
N GLU A 138 -1.53 12.91 -20.66
CA GLU A 138 -2.40 13.99 -21.15
C GLU A 138 -3.84 13.88 -20.62
N HIS A 139 -4.11 12.99 -19.68
CA HIS A 139 -5.48 12.79 -19.20
C HIS A 139 -5.94 14.00 -18.35
N PRO A 140 -7.01 14.71 -18.73
CA PRO A 140 -7.37 16.02 -18.14
C PRO A 140 -7.84 15.92 -16.68
N ARG A 141 -8.13 14.71 -16.21
CA ARG A 141 -8.57 14.45 -14.83
C ARG A 141 -7.53 13.76 -13.97
N VAL A 142 -6.33 13.45 -14.48
CA VAL A 142 -5.27 12.83 -13.67
C VAL A 142 -4.37 13.94 -13.13
N GLY A 143 -4.35 14.07 -11.79
CA GLY A 143 -3.56 15.08 -11.09
C GLY A 143 -2.17 14.59 -10.72
N ASP A 144 -2.06 13.31 -10.35
CA ASP A 144 -0.82 12.69 -9.89
C ASP A 144 -0.86 11.16 -10.04
N ILE A 145 0.30 10.56 -10.27
CA ILE A 145 0.51 9.11 -10.29
C ILE A 145 1.70 8.82 -9.38
N ARG A 146 1.45 8.07 -8.31
CA ARG A 146 2.38 7.92 -7.19
C ARG A 146 2.42 6.51 -6.63
N GLY A 147 3.36 6.28 -5.72
CA GLY A 147 3.53 5.01 -5.02
C GLY A 147 4.83 4.30 -5.38
N ARG A 148 4.98 3.05 -4.92
CA ARG A 148 6.22 2.27 -5.08
C ARG A 148 5.89 0.79 -5.33
N GLY A 149 6.75 0.11 -6.09
CA GLY A 149 6.55 -1.30 -6.46
C GLY A 149 5.17 -1.51 -7.11
N LEU A 150 4.46 -2.55 -6.67
CA LEU A 150 3.09 -2.83 -7.10
C LEU A 150 2.04 -2.18 -6.17
N PHE A 151 2.33 -0.99 -5.65
CA PHE A 151 1.40 -0.21 -4.82
C PHE A 151 1.31 1.21 -5.35
N LEU A 152 0.44 1.41 -6.35
CA LEU A 152 0.38 2.63 -7.12
C LEU A 152 -1.00 3.29 -6.98
N GLY A 153 -1.01 4.60 -6.80
CA GLY A 153 -2.21 5.42 -6.76
C GLY A 153 -2.25 6.36 -7.96
N ILE A 154 -3.45 6.54 -8.51
CA ILE A 154 -3.76 7.51 -9.56
C ILE A 154 -4.78 8.47 -8.96
N GLU A 155 -4.36 9.71 -8.72
CA GLU A 155 -5.25 10.74 -8.20
C GLU A 155 -6.02 11.41 -9.31
N LEU A 156 -7.32 11.58 -9.05
CA LEU A 156 -8.25 12.19 -9.96
C LEU A 156 -8.70 13.55 -9.42
N VAL A 157 -8.65 14.54 -10.30
CA VAL A 157 -8.93 15.95 -10.00
C VAL A 157 -9.99 16.49 -10.94
N ALA A 158 -10.75 17.46 -10.45
CA ALA A 158 -11.70 18.22 -11.25
C ALA A 158 -11.00 19.16 -12.24
N ASP A 159 -9.79 19.63 -11.91
CA ASP A 159 -9.01 20.46 -12.81
C ASP A 159 -7.52 20.16 -12.61
N ARG A 160 -6.83 19.80 -13.69
CA ARG A 160 -5.43 19.36 -13.64
C ARG A 160 -4.46 20.50 -13.33
N THR A 161 -4.74 21.70 -13.86
CA THR A 161 -3.86 22.87 -13.71
C THR A 161 -3.84 23.38 -12.28
N THR A 162 -5.03 23.52 -11.69
CA THR A 162 -5.23 24.00 -10.32
C THR A 162 -5.16 22.88 -9.29
N ARG A 163 -5.13 21.61 -9.73
CA ARG A 163 -5.27 20.41 -8.89
C ARG A 163 -6.52 20.43 -8.01
N LYS A 164 -7.60 21.05 -8.49
CA LYS A 164 -8.87 21.12 -7.74
C LYS A 164 -9.39 19.70 -7.48
N PRO A 165 -9.64 19.30 -6.22
CA PRO A 165 -10.15 17.97 -5.91
C PRO A 165 -11.51 17.69 -6.56
N ILE A 166 -11.80 16.41 -6.84
CA ILE A 166 -13.15 15.97 -7.22
C ILE A 166 -14.10 16.17 -6.04
N ASN A 167 -15.28 16.75 -6.29
CA ASN A 167 -16.32 16.86 -5.27
C ASN A 167 -16.79 15.45 -4.85
N GLY A 168 -16.63 15.12 -3.57
CA GLY A 168 -16.94 13.79 -3.03
C GLY A 168 -18.41 13.38 -3.21
N ARG A 169 -19.33 14.35 -3.31
CA ARG A 169 -20.77 14.09 -3.51
C ARG A 169 -21.09 13.51 -4.90
N LEU A 170 -20.17 13.60 -5.86
CA LEU A 170 -20.35 13.01 -7.19
C LEU A 170 -20.26 11.48 -7.19
N GLY A 171 -19.75 10.88 -6.11
CA GLY A 171 -19.64 9.41 -6.01
C GLY A 171 -18.75 8.78 -7.09
N LEU A 172 -17.77 9.54 -7.61
CA LEU A 172 -16.87 9.11 -8.69
C LEU A 172 -16.21 7.73 -8.42
N PRO A 173 -15.73 7.41 -7.20
CA PRO A 173 -15.16 6.10 -6.90
C PRO A 173 -16.08 4.92 -7.25
N ALA A 174 -17.38 5.03 -6.95
CA ALA A 174 -18.36 3.99 -7.26
C ALA A 174 -18.59 3.84 -8.77
N ARG A 175 -18.56 4.96 -9.50
CA ARG A 175 -18.72 4.97 -10.97
C ARG A 175 -17.51 4.33 -11.65
N ILE A 176 -16.30 4.67 -11.21
CA ILE A 176 -15.07 4.03 -11.67
C ILE A 176 -15.09 2.54 -11.40
N LYS A 177 -15.48 2.11 -10.17
CA LYS A 177 -15.61 0.68 -9.84
C LYS A 177 -16.55 -0.03 -10.83
N LYS A 178 -17.73 0.55 -11.07
CA LYS A 178 -18.73 -0.02 -11.97
C LYS A 178 -18.18 -0.14 -13.39
N GLU A 179 -17.53 0.91 -13.89
CA GLU A 179 -17.00 0.93 -15.25
C GLU A 179 -15.78 0.00 -15.42
N ALA A 180 -14.89 -0.05 -14.43
CA ALA A 180 -13.77 -0.99 -14.39
C ALA A 180 -14.26 -2.44 -14.47
N MET A 181 -15.28 -2.79 -13.65
CA MET A 181 -15.83 -4.14 -13.65
C MET A 181 -16.45 -4.52 -14.99
N LYS A 182 -17.13 -3.61 -15.69
CA LYS A 182 -17.63 -3.88 -17.06
C LYS A 182 -16.51 -4.16 -18.05
N ASN A 183 -15.38 -3.48 -17.90
CA ASN A 183 -14.17 -3.69 -18.70
C ASN A 183 -13.34 -4.90 -18.24
N GLY A 184 -13.81 -5.68 -17.26
CA GLY A 184 -13.11 -6.85 -16.74
C GLY A 184 -11.88 -6.50 -15.89
N LEU A 185 -11.90 -5.34 -15.22
CA LEU A 185 -10.84 -4.86 -14.33
C LEU A 185 -11.40 -4.65 -12.92
N ILE A 186 -10.71 -5.19 -11.91
CA ILE A 186 -10.98 -4.88 -10.51
C ILE A 186 -9.95 -3.84 -10.07
N VAL A 187 -10.44 -2.70 -9.62
CA VAL A 187 -9.63 -1.63 -9.02
C VAL A 187 -10.08 -1.36 -7.60
N TYR A 188 -9.24 -0.68 -6.82
CA TYR A 188 -9.59 -0.17 -5.51
C TYR A 188 -9.77 1.36 -5.60
N PRO A 189 -10.97 1.87 -5.89
CA PRO A 189 -11.19 3.31 -5.91
C PRO A 189 -11.49 3.84 -4.51
N GLY A 190 -11.00 5.03 -4.20
CA GLY A 190 -11.20 5.72 -2.93
C GLY A 190 -11.60 7.17 -3.13
N GLY A 191 -12.24 7.75 -2.11
CA GLY A 191 -12.64 9.16 -2.06
C GLY A 191 -12.14 9.84 -0.79
N GLY A 192 -12.34 11.15 -0.66
CA GLY A 192 -11.92 11.91 0.52
C GLY A 192 -10.41 12.06 0.67
N THR A 193 -9.68 11.95 -0.44
CA THR A 193 -8.20 11.93 -0.43
C THR A 193 -7.58 13.27 -0.08
N ALA A 194 -8.28 14.37 -0.36
CA ALA A 194 -7.79 15.71 -0.10
C ALA A 194 -8.01 16.14 1.36
N ASP A 195 -9.21 15.89 1.90
CA ASP A 195 -9.63 16.43 3.21
C ASP A 195 -10.60 15.50 3.99
N GLY A 196 -10.77 14.25 3.56
CA GLY A 196 -11.72 13.30 4.12
C GLY A 196 -13.12 13.37 3.50
N ILE A 197 -13.42 14.36 2.66
CA ILE A 197 -14.70 14.51 1.95
C ILE A 197 -14.46 14.52 0.44
N ASP A 198 -13.66 15.47 -0.04
CA ASP A 198 -13.32 15.68 -1.43
C ASP A 198 -12.03 14.95 -1.83
N GLY A 199 -11.87 14.76 -3.14
CA GLY A 199 -10.79 14.01 -3.75
C GLY A 199 -11.20 12.60 -4.12
N ALA A 200 -10.56 12.06 -5.14
CA ALA A 200 -10.76 10.71 -5.61
C ALA A 200 -9.42 10.12 -6.07
N HIS A 201 -9.27 8.81 -5.91
CA HIS A 201 -8.13 8.09 -6.46
C HIS A 201 -8.52 6.68 -6.90
N VAL A 202 -7.68 6.10 -7.74
CA VAL A 202 -7.70 4.67 -8.06
C VAL A 202 -6.39 4.07 -7.55
N LEU A 203 -6.50 3.13 -6.62
CA LEU A 203 -5.39 2.36 -6.10
C LEU A 203 -5.27 1.03 -6.85
N LEU A 204 -4.06 0.73 -7.29
CA LEU A 204 -3.65 -0.51 -7.94
C LEU A 204 -2.72 -1.27 -7.00
N ALA A 205 -3.11 -2.49 -6.66
CA ALA A 205 -2.35 -3.38 -5.79
C ALA A 205 -2.41 -4.85 -6.28
N PRO A 206 -1.96 -5.13 -7.53
CA PRO A 206 -2.04 -6.48 -8.10
C PRO A 206 -1.20 -7.51 -7.30
N PRO A 207 -1.41 -8.82 -7.48
CA PRO A 207 -0.56 -9.85 -6.88
C PRO A 207 0.93 -9.69 -7.25
N PHE A 208 1.84 -10.20 -6.42
CA PHE A 208 3.29 -10.13 -6.69
C PHE A 208 3.72 -10.97 -7.89
N THR A 209 2.87 -11.90 -8.32
CA THR A 209 3.05 -12.77 -9.49
C THR A 209 2.63 -12.11 -10.80
N TYR A 210 2.36 -10.79 -10.80
CA TYR A 210 2.07 -10.05 -12.03
C TYR A 210 3.26 -10.09 -13.00
N SER A 211 2.94 -10.17 -14.29
CA SER A 211 3.90 -10.25 -15.39
C SER A 211 3.67 -9.10 -16.36
N ALA A 212 4.59 -8.91 -17.31
CA ALA A 212 4.48 -7.86 -18.34
C ALA A 212 3.15 -7.94 -19.13
N SER A 213 2.70 -9.13 -19.51
CA SER A 213 1.42 -9.30 -20.22
C SER A 213 0.21 -8.83 -19.39
N HIS A 214 0.25 -9.01 -18.07
CA HIS A 214 -0.80 -8.52 -17.18
C HIS A 214 -0.76 -6.99 -17.03
N VAL A 215 0.43 -6.38 -17.11
CA VAL A 215 0.58 -4.92 -17.12
C VAL A 215 -0.12 -4.32 -18.34
N ASP A 216 0.15 -4.85 -19.54
CA ASP A 216 -0.47 -4.36 -20.77
C ASP A 216 -2.00 -4.50 -20.74
N GLU A 217 -2.50 -5.63 -20.25
CA GLU A 217 -3.94 -5.86 -20.09
C GLU A 217 -4.57 -4.87 -19.11
N LEU A 218 -3.93 -4.64 -17.96
CA LEU A 218 -4.38 -3.68 -16.95
C LEU A 218 -4.45 -2.28 -17.54
N LEU A 219 -3.38 -1.82 -18.20
CA LEU A 219 -3.30 -0.48 -18.79
C LEU A 219 -4.39 -0.27 -19.84
N ASN A 220 -4.60 -1.24 -20.73
CA ASN A 220 -5.65 -1.17 -21.74
C ASN A 220 -7.05 -1.03 -21.12
N LYS A 221 -7.36 -1.90 -20.14
CA LYS A 221 -8.67 -1.88 -19.45
C LYS A 221 -8.87 -0.60 -18.62
N LEU A 222 -7.81 -0.11 -17.98
CA LEU A 222 -7.84 1.10 -17.18
C LEU A 222 -8.07 2.34 -18.07
N GLY A 223 -7.38 2.44 -19.20
CA GLY A 223 -7.58 3.52 -20.17
C GLY A 223 -9.02 3.59 -20.67
N ARG A 224 -9.60 2.44 -21.07
CA ARG A 224 -11.04 2.35 -21.43
C ARG A 224 -11.94 2.81 -20.30
N THR A 225 -11.64 2.40 -19.07
CA THR A 225 -12.42 2.75 -17.88
C THR A 225 -12.41 4.25 -17.59
N LEU A 226 -11.23 4.87 -17.59
CA LEU A 226 -11.10 6.30 -17.28
C LEU A 226 -11.67 7.18 -18.38
N ASN A 227 -11.65 6.74 -19.64
CA ASN A 227 -12.31 7.43 -20.75
C ASN A 227 -13.83 7.22 -20.77
N GLY A 228 -14.32 6.10 -20.23
CA GLY A 228 -15.74 5.73 -20.23
C GLY A 228 -16.54 6.27 -19.03
N VAL A 229 -15.88 6.77 -17.99
CA VAL A 229 -16.54 7.36 -16.81
C VAL A 229 -16.77 8.86 -17.01
N SER A 230 -17.94 9.36 -16.60
CA SER A 230 -18.15 10.80 -16.49
C SER A 230 -17.67 11.31 -15.13
N TYR A 231 -17.02 12.48 -15.16
CA TYR A 231 -16.40 13.15 -14.00
C TYR A 231 -17.26 14.30 -13.46
N GLU A 232 -18.48 14.42 -13.98
CA GLU A 232 -19.49 15.43 -13.63
C GLU A 232 -20.64 14.80 -12.86
#